data_AF-A0A350XGU7-F1
#
_entry.id   AF-A0A350XGU7-F1
#
_cell.length_a   1.000
_cell.length_b   1.000
_cell.length_c   1.000
_cell.angle_alpha   90.00
_cell.angle_beta   90.00
_cell.angle_gamma   90.00
#
_symmetry.space_group_name_H-M   'P 1'
#
loop_
_entity.id
_entity.type
_entity.pdbx_description
1 polymer ?
#
loop_
_entity_poly.entity_id
_entity_poly.type
_entity_poly.pdbx_seq_one_letter_code
_entity_poly.pdbx_strand_id
1 'polypeptide(L)'
;MNRQFRATVLTKKFYLISLAVGSIVLFIGMAVAVGSIQNAASMLIVLTVCTLGIGLAIWLGFAWLVGMVIVGSIWGILRVTGLATENRTSTEGETSGESRPQERVSTEELALVDYTIKAKERGFSDTQIASRLQAQGWSNEEIELAQGLANVNIRRRFGGEEQ
;
A
#
# COMPACT_ATOMS: atom_id res chain seq x y z
N MET A 1 -15.70 -16.65 -10.38
CA MET A 1 -16.66 -16.29 -9.32
C MET A 1 -15.97 -15.63 -8.09
N ASN A 2 -15.02 -14.70 -8.28
CA ASN A 2 -14.15 -14.20 -7.16
C ASN A 2 -14.09 -12.66 -7.00
N ARG A 3 -14.82 -11.86 -7.79
CA ARG A 3 -14.76 -10.38 -7.70
C ARG A 3 -15.60 -9.80 -6.55
N GLN A 4 -16.75 -10.42 -6.24
CA GLN A 4 -17.66 -9.97 -5.17
C GLN A 4 -17.06 -10.14 -3.76
N PHE A 5 -16.28 -11.21 -3.53
CA PHE A 5 -15.66 -11.49 -2.23
C PHE A 5 -14.52 -10.53 -1.89
N ARG A 6 -13.80 -10.01 -2.91
CA ARG A 6 -12.73 -9.02 -2.70
C ARG A 6 -13.28 -7.66 -2.26
N ALA A 7 -14.45 -7.26 -2.78
CA ALA A 7 -15.05 -5.97 -2.48
C ALA A 7 -15.52 -5.85 -1.01
N THR A 8 -16.07 -6.92 -0.43
CA THR A 8 -16.55 -6.94 0.96
C THR A 8 -15.42 -7.00 1.98
N VAL A 9 -14.29 -7.63 1.64
CA VAL A 9 -13.10 -7.67 2.51
C VAL A 9 -12.39 -6.32 2.51
N LEU A 10 -12.29 -5.66 1.35
CA LEU A 10 -11.69 -4.32 1.22
C LEU A 10 -12.49 -3.26 1.97
N THR A 11 -13.82 -3.31 1.89
CA THR A 11 -14.68 -2.38 2.65
C THR A 11 -14.51 -2.58 4.16
N LYS A 12 -14.49 -3.82 4.67
CA LYS A 12 -14.24 -4.04 6.11
C LYS A 12 -12.90 -3.49 6.58
N LYS A 13 -11.82 -3.72 5.84
CA LYS A 13 -10.48 -3.19 6.17
C LYS A 13 -10.45 -1.67 6.14
N PHE A 14 -11.08 -1.07 5.13
CA PHE A 14 -11.15 0.39 4.98
C PHE A 14 -11.92 1.07 6.13
N TYR A 15 -13.04 0.49 6.56
CA TYR A 15 -13.80 0.99 7.71
C TYR A 15 -13.01 0.92 9.01
N LEU A 16 -12.29 -0.18 9.26
CA LEU A 16 -11.45 -0.32 10.45
C LEU A 16 -10.31 0.70 10.48
N ILE A 17 -9.63 0.92 9.35
CA ILE A 17 -8.55 1.92 9.24
C ILE A 17 -9.12 3.33 9.48
N SER A 18 -10.25 3.66 8.86
CA SER A 18 -10.89 4.98 9.01
C SER A 18 -11.30 5.26 10.45
N LEU A 19 -11.85 4.25 11.15
CA LEU A 19 -12.24 4.36 12.55
C LEU A 19 -11.02 4.53 13.46
N ALA A 20 -9.96 3.76 13.24
CA ALA A 20 -8.72 3.86 14.02
C ALA A 20 -8.07 5.24 13.86
N VAL A 21 -7.93 5.73 12.62
CA VAL A 21 -7.38 7.06 12.33
C VAL A 21 -8.24 8.16 12.95
N GLY A 22 -9.56 8.09 12.78
CA GLY A 22 -10.49 9.06 13.37
C GLY A 22 -10.40 9.11 14.90
N SER A 23 -10.30 7.95 15.56
CA SER A 23 -10.15 7.88 17.02
C SER A 23 -8.84 8.51 17.50
N ILE A 24 -7.73 8.28 16.80
CA ILE A 24 -6.42 8.86 17.15
C ILE A 24 -6.46 10.38 16.98
N VAL A 25 -6.98 10.87 15.85
CA VAL A 25 -7.06 12.31 15.56
C VAL A 25 -7.95 13.03 16.58
N LEU A 26 -9.11 12.46 16.92
CA LEU A 26 -9.99 13.02 17.95
C LEU A 26 -9.31 13.06 19.33
N PHE A 27 -8.60 11.99 19.69
CA PHE A 27 -7.87 11.94 20.96
C PHE A 27 -6.79 13.03 21.03
N ILE A 28 -6.01 13.20 19.96
CA ILE A 28 -4.98 14.24 19.88
C ILE A 28 -5.63 15.64 19.95
N GLY A 29 -6.69 15.87 19.20
CA GLY A 29 -7.41 17.16 19.22
C GLY A 29 -7.93 17.51 20.61
N MET A 30 -8.48 16.52 21.32
CA MET A 30 -8.96 16.70 22.68
C MET A 30 -7.81 16.94 23.67
N ALA A 31 -6.69 16.22 23.52
CA ALA A 31 -5.50 16.43 24.33
C ALA A 31 -4.92 17.84 24.18
N VAL A 32 -4.91 18.38 22.95
CA VAL A 32 -4.49 19.75 22.65
C VAL A 32 -5.46 20.78 23.25
N ALA A 33 -6.77 20.57 23.11
CA ALA A 33 -7.79 21.48 23.64
C ALA A 33 -7.78 21.57 25.17
N VAL A 34 -7.53 20.45 25.85
CA VAL A 34 -7.48 20.38 27.32
C VAL A 34 -6.11 20.80 27.86
N GLY A 35 -5.07 20.83 27.03
CA GLY A 35 -3.70 21.19 27.42
C GLY A 35 -2.99 20.16 28.30
N SER A 36 -3.61 19.00 28.55
CA SER A 36 -3.04 17.90 29.34
C SER A 36 -3.68 16.56 28.99
N ILE A 37 -2.84 15.56 28.70
CA ILE A 37 -3.25 14.20 28.33
C ILE A 37 -3.91 13.48 29.52
N GLN A 38 -3.42 13.69 30.74
CA GLN A 38 -3.96 13.04 31.94
C GLN A 38 -5.38 13.51 32.28
N ASN A 39 -5.67 14.80 32.11
CA ASN A 39 -7.00 15.36 32.37
C ASN A 39 -8.01 14.98 31.28
N ALA A 40 -7.57 14.86 30.02
CA ALA A 40 -8.41 14.41 28.92
C ALA A 40 -8.83 12.94 29.11
N ALA A 41 -7.89 12.07 29.50
CA ALA A 41 -8.17 10.65 29.72
C ALA A 41 -9.14 10.42 30.90
N SER A 42 -8.96 11.14 32.01
CA SER A 42 -9.84 11.00 33.18
C SER A 42 -11.27 11.49 32.90
N MET A 43 -11.42 12.61 32.19
CA MET A 43 -12.72 13.10 31.73
C MET A 43 -13.38 12.13 30.76
N LEU A 44 -12.62 11.54 29.83
CA LEU A 44 -13.13 10.54 28.90
C LEU A 44 -13.68 9.33 29.64
N ILE A 45 -12.90 8.74 30.56
CA ILE A 45 -13.30 7.55 31.32
C ILE A 45 -14.56 7.81 32.16
N VAL A 46 -14.63 8.96 32.83
CA VAL A 46 -15.82 9.32 33.63
C VAL A 46 -17.04 9.51 32.71
N LEU A 47 -16.89 10.17 31.56
CA LEU A 47 -17.97 10.31 30.57
C LEU A 47 -18.44 8.96 30.02
N THR A 48 -17.53 8.05 29.66
CA THR A 48 -17.90 6.73 29.12
C THR A 48 -18.60 5.87 30.15
N VAL A 49 -18.12 5.86 31.40
CA VAL A 49 -18.72 5.08 32.48
C VAL A 49 -20.06 5.67 32.91
N CYS A 50 -20.17 7.00 33.03
CA CYS A 50 -21.40 7.66 33.48
C CYS A 50 -22.51 7.69 32.44
N THR A 51 -22.21 7.58 31.14
CA THR A 51 -23.23 7.59 30.07
C THR A 51 -23.64 6.21 29.57
N LEU A 52 -23.23 5.13 30.26
CA LEU A 52 -23.69 3.74 30.00
C LEU A 52 -23.68 3.39 28.50
N GLY A 53 -22.61 3.79 27.80
CA GLY A 53 -22.38 3.49 26.39
C GLY A 53 -22.86 4.55 25.38
N ILE A 54 -23.70 5.52 25.76
CA ILE A 54 -24.18 6.57 24.83
C ILE A 54 -23.02 7.45 24.37
N GLY A 55 -22.13 7.83 25.30
CA GLY A 55 -20.92 8.58 24.96
C GLY A 55 -20.02 7.81 24.00
N LEU A 56 -19.95 6.48 24.13
CA LEU A 56 -19.16 5.64 23.24
C LEU A 56 -19.79 5.56 21.84
N ALA A 57 -21.13 5.49 21.74
CA ALA A 57 -21.84 5.52 20.47
C ALA A 57 -21.67 6.87 19.74
N ILE A 58 -21.80 7.99 20.45
CA ILE A 58 -21.57 9.33 19.91
C ILE A 58 -20.10 9.49 19.48
N TRP A 59 -19.15 9.04 20.30
CA TRP A 59 -17.73 9.07 20.00
C TRP A 59 -17.40 8.24 18.75
N LEU A 60 -17.93 7.03 18.65
CA LEU A 60 -17.74 6.17 17.48
C LEU A 60 -18.32 6.80 16.21
N GLY A 61 -19.50 7.43 16.32
CA GLY A 61 -20.12 8.17 15.23
C GLY A 61 -19.25 9.33 14.75
N PHE A 62 -18.72 10.13 15.68
CA PHE A 62 -17.79 11.22 15.36
C PHE A 62 -16.47 10.71 14.77
N ALA A 63 -15.87 9.67 15.35
CA ALA A 63 -14.64 9.07 14.85
C ALA A 63 -14.81 8.53 13.42
N TRP A 64 -15.94 7.88 13.16
CA TRP A 64 -16.28 7.39 11.83
C TRP A 64 -16.50 8.54 10.82
N LEU A 65 -17.22 9.60 11.22
CA LEU A 65 -17.46 10.76 10.38
C LEU A 65 -16.16 11.48 10.02
N VAL A 66 -15.29 11.72 11.01
CA VAL A 66 -13.97 12.33 10.80
C VAL A 66 -13.09 11.44 9.91
N GLY A 67 -13.08 10.13 10.14
CA GLY A 67 -12.35 9.18 9.30
C GLY A 67 -12.83 9.19 7.85
N MET A 68 -14.15 9.19 7.62
CA MET A 68 -14.78 9.32 6.30
C MET A 68 -14.36 10.62 5.60
N VAL A 69 -14.36 11.74 6.32
CA VAL A 69 -13.95 13.04 5.76
C VAL A 69 -12.47 13.01 5.40
N ILE A 70 -11.58 12.50 6.24
CA ILE A 70 -10.14 12.46 5.97
C ILE A 70 -9.84 11.53 4.80
N VAL A 71 -10.27 10.27 4.87
CA VAL A 71 -9.95 9.27 3.84
C VAL A 71 -10.71 9.57 2.54
N GLY A 72 -11.95 10.03 2.64
CA GLY A 72 -12.75 10.49 1.50
C GLY A 72 -12.14 11.74 0.85
N SER A 73 -11.57 12.67 1.62
CA SER A 73 -10.84 13.82 1.07
C SER A 73 -9.55 13.38 0.39
N ILE A 74 -8.77 12.49 1.00
CA ILE A 74 -7.54 11.96 0.37
C ILE A 74 -7.88 11.25 -0.94
N TRP A 75 -8.90 10.38 -0.93
CA TRP A 75 -9.30 9.62 -2.11
C TRP A 75 -9.98 10.50 -3.17
N GLY A 76 -10.76 11.50 -2.75
CA GLY A 76 -11.38 12.50 -3.60
C GLY A 76 -10.34 13.40 -4.27
N ILE A 77 -9.37 13.90 -3.50
CA ILE A 77 -8.23 14.66 -4.02
C ILE A 77 -7.44 13.78 -4.97
N LEU A 78 -7.08 12.54 -4.60
CA LEU A 78 -6.40 11.59 -5.49
C LEU A 78 -7.18 11.33 -6.77
N ARG A 79 -8.51 11.32 -6.74
CA ARG A 79 -9.34 11.07 -7.92
C ARG A 79 -9.45 12.31 -8.82
N VAL A 80 -9.40 13.51 -8.23
CA VAL A 80 -9.43 14.79 -8.94
C VAL A 80 -8.05 15.15 -9.50
N THR A 81 -6.96 14.82 -8.81
CA THR A 81 -5.58 15.01 -9.28
C THR A 81 -5.01 13.81 -10.04
N GLY A 82 -5.67 12.65 -9.97
CA GLY A 82 -5.22 11.36 -10.50
C GLY A 82 -5.69 11.01 -11.90
N LEU A 83 -5.56 11.94 -12.85
CA LEU A 83 -5.32 11.58 -14.26
C LEU A 83 -3.81 11.63 -14.62
N ALA A 84 -2.89 11.78 -13.65
CA ALA A 84 -1.46 11.90 -13.96
C ALA A 84 -0.49 11.08 -13.09
N THR A 85 -0.95 10.25 -12.14
CA THR A 85 -0.01 9.40 -11.37
C THR A 85 -0.65 8.08 -10.99
N GLU A 86 -0.85 7.25 -12.02
CA GLU A 86 -0.89 5.80 -11.87
C GLU A 86 0.54 5.31 -11.54
N ASN A 87 1.01 5.55 -10.32
CA ASN A 87 2.09 4.78 -9.69
C ASN A 87 2.33 5.25 -8.25
N ARG A 88 2.50 4.29 -7.35
CA ARG A 88 2.55 4.40 -5.88
C ARG A 88 1.19 4.52 -5.22
N THR A 89 0.66 3.40 -4.73
CA THR A 89 1.01 2.94 -3.38
C THR A 89 0.38 1.56 -3.19
N SER A 90 1.11 0.51 -3.56
CA SER A 90 0.96 -0.76 -2.84
C SER A 90 1.41 -0.45 -1.42
N THR A 91 0.44 -0.31 -0.52
CA THR A 91 0.65 -0.10 0.91
C THR A 91 1.49 -1.24 1.47
N GLU A 92 2.77 -0.93 1.61
CA GLU A 92 3.61 -1.16 2.78
C GLU A 92 2.80 -1.57 4.02
N GLY A 93 3.06 -2.77 4.50
CA GLY A 93 2.51 -3.29 5.74
C GLY A 93 2.98 -4.73 5.95
N GLU A 94 4.28 -4.91 6.22
CA GLU A 94 4.81 -5.81 7.26
C GLU A 94 6.36 -5.89 7.21
N THR A 95 6.96 -5.02 8.01
CA THR A 95 8.09 -5.23 8.93
C THR A 95 8.85 -6.57 8.86
N SER A 96 10.13 -6.55 8.49
CA SER A 96 11.24 -7.09 9.29
C SER A 96 12.59 -6.74 8.64
N GLY A 97 13.52 -6.27 9.47
CA GLY A 97 14.73 -5.58 9.04
C GLY A 97 15.78 -6.45 8.36
N GLU A 98 16.59 -5.79 7.53
CA GLU A 98 17.97 -6.17 7.26
C GLU A 98 18.66 -4.92 6.68
N SER A 99 19.45 -4.26 7.52
CA SER A 99 20.35 -3.20 7.11
C SER A 99 21.41 -3.76 6.15
N ARG A 100 21.20 -3.60 4.84
CA ARG A 100 22.28 -3.69 3.85
C ARG A 100 22.19 -2.51 2.88
N PRO A 101 23.31 -1.79 2.63
CA PRO A 101 23.36 -0.75 1.62
C PRO A 101 23.34 -1.40 0.23
N GLN A 102 22.15 -1.76 -0.27
CA GLN A 102 21.97 -2.12 -1.67
C GLN A 102 21.88 -0.82 -2.48
N GLU A 103 22.98 -0.55 -3.18
CA GLU A 103 23.03 -0.02 -4.53
C GLU A 103 21.64 0.05 -5.17
N ARG A 104 21.18 1.29 -5.39
CA ARG A 104 19.85 1.61 -5.88
C ARG A 104 19.71 1.05 -7.29
N VAL A 105 19.29 -0.21 -7.41
CA VAL A 105 18.70 -0.74 -8.65
C VAL A 105 17.62 0.26 -9.03
N SER A 106 17.87 0.97 -10.11
CA SER A 106 17.01 2.04 -10.57
C SER A 106 15.64 1.44 -10.88
N THR A 107 14.58 2.20 -10.63
CA THR A 107 13.19 1.76 -10.87
C THR A 107 12.99 1.25 -12.31
N GLU A 108 13.81 1.75 -13.24
CA GLU A 108 13.90 1.41 -14.65
C GLU A 108 14.41 -0.01 -14.88
N GLU A 109 15.50 -0.42 -14.23
CA GLU A 109 16.05 -1.79 -14.32
C GLU A 109 15.05 -2.83 -13.80
N LEU A 110 14.33 -2.51 -12.72
CA LEU A 110 13.31 -3.39 -12.18
C LEU A 110 12.13 -3.58 -13.15
N ALA A 111 11.72 -2.50 -13.84
CA ALA A 111 10.68 -2.56 -14.86
C ALA A 111 11.13 -3.39 -16.08
N LEU A 112 12.40 -3.29 -16.46
CA LEU A 112 12.98 -4.07 -17.54
C LEU A 112 12.96 -5.56 -17.24
N VAL A 113 13.35 -5.95 -16.02
CA VAL A 113 13.31 -7.35 -15.56
C VAL A 113 11.87 -7.89 -15.46
N ASP A 114 10.93 -7.11 -14.96
CA ASP A 114 9.52 -7.54 -14.90
C ASP A 114 8.92 -7.74 -16.31
N TYR A 115 9.28 -6.86 -17.26
CA TYR A 115 8.88 -7.01 -18.65
C TYR A 115 9.44 -8.30 -19.28
N THR A 116 10.75 -8.58 -19.10
CA THR A 116 11.38 -9.78 -19.68
C THR A 116 10.79 -11.06 -19.09
N ILE A 117 10.49 -11.11 -17.78
CA ILE A 117 9.82 -12.25 -17.15
C ILE A 117 8.42 -12.46 -17.77
N LYS A 118 7.58 -11.41 -17.83
CA LYS A 118 6.23 -11.51 -18.40
C LYS A 118 6.24 -11.89 -19.87
N ALA A 119 7.23 -11.44 -20.63
CA ALA A 119 7.39 -11.82 -22.03
C ALA A 119 7.78 -13.29 -22.17
N LYS A 120 8.68 -13.82 -21.33
CA LYS A 120 9.00 -15.26 -21.31
C LYS A 120 7.82 -16.13 -20.92
N GLU A 121 7.03 -15.72 -19.92
CA GLU A 121 5.80 -16.43 -19.53
C GLU A 121 4.77 -16.51 -20.67
N ARG A 122 4.81 -15.57 -21.62
CA ARG A 122 3.97 -15.57 -22.82
C ARG A 122 4.57 -16.32 -24.01
N GLY A 123 5.74 -16.95 -23.84
CA GLY A 123 6.41 -17.73 -24.87
C GLY A 123 7.21 -16.93 -25.90
N PHE A 124 7.54 -15.66 -25.62
CA PHE A 124 8.43 -14.89 -26.49
C PHE A 124 9.88 -15.39 -26.39
N SER A 125 10.60 -15.42 -27.52
CA SER A 125 12.03 -15.75 -27.54
C SER A 125 12.89 -14.56 -27.07
N ASP A 126 14.09 -14.85 -26.56
CA ASP A 126 15.04 -13.82 -26.12
C ASP A 126 15.36 -12.80 -27.22
N THR A 127 15.42 -13.24 -28.48
CA THR A 127 15.61 -12.38 -29.65
C THR A 127 14.43 -11.44 -29.93
N GLN A 128 13.19 -11.90 -29.72
CA GLN A 128 11.99 -11.07 -29.87
C GLN A 128 11.88 -10.03 -28.75
N ILE A 129 12.28 -10.40 -27.53
CA ILE A 129 12.33 -9.51 -26.38
C ILE A 129 13.38 -8.42 -26.61
N ALA A 130 14.59 -8.81 -27.02
CA ALA A 130 15.68 -7.88 -27.32
C ALA A 130 15.30 -6.90 -28.43
N SER A 131 14.73 -7.39 -29.55
CA SER A 131 14.31 -6.53 -30.66
C SER A 131 13.28 -5.48 -30.24
N ARG A 132 12.34 -5.83 -29.35
CA ARG A 132 11.34 -4.88 -28.83
C ARG A 132 11.93 -3.86 -27.88
N LEU A 133 12.84 -4.28 -27.00
CA LEU A 133 13.52 -3.37 -26.08
C LEU A 133 14.44 -2.41 -26.83
N GLN A 134 15.17 -2.90 -27.83
CA GLN A 134 15.99 -2.07 -28.69
C GLN A 134 15.14 -1.05 -29.48
N ALA A 135 13.96 -1.44 -29.97
CA ALA A 135 13.02 -0.52 -30.62
C ALA A 135 12.46 0.57 -29.68
N GLN A 136 12.54 0.36 -28.36
CA GLN A 136 12.16 1.34 -27.33
C GLN A 136 13.35 2.18 -26.85
N GLY A 137 14.55 1.99 -27.43
CA GLY A 137 15.74 2.79 -27.13
C GLY A 137 16.61 2.26 -25.99
N TRP A 138 16.37 1.04 -25.51
CA TRP A 138 17.22 0.40 -24.50
C TRP A 138 18.54 -0.06 -25.10
N SER A 139 19.62 0.06 -24.33
CA SER A 139 20.95 -0.39 -24.74
C SER A 139 21.07 -1.91 -24.70
N ASN A 140 21.99 -2.47 -25.49
CA ASN A 140 22.16 -3.93 -25.55
C ASN A 140 22.67 -4.48 -24.21
N GLU A 141 23.50 -3.71 -23.50
CA GLU A 141 24.08 -4.05 -22.21
C GLU A 141 23.00 -4.20 -21.13
N GLU A 142 22.02 -3.29 -21.11
CA GLU A 142 20.87 -3.34 -20.18
C GLU A 142 19.95 -4.53 -20.49
N ILE A 143 19.74 -4.83 -21.77
CA ILE A 143 18.91 -5.96 -22.22
C ILE A 143 19.53 -7.29 -21.79
N GLU A 144 20.84 -7.48 -21.98
CA GLU A 144 21.54 -8.70 -21.57
C GLU A 144 21.50 -8.90 -20.05
N LEU A 145 21.71 -7.82 -19.29
CA LEU A 145 21.64 -7.85 -17.83
C LEU A 145 20.23 -8.25 -17.36
N ALA A 146 19.19 -7.63 -17.92
CA ALA A 146 17.80 -7.94 -17.58
C ALA A 146 17.38 -9.36 -17.97
N GLN A 147 17.85 -9.87 -19.12
CA GLN A 147 17.60 -11.26 -19.53
C GLN A 147 18.31 -12.26 -18.60
N GLY A 148 19.54 -11.96 -18.19
CA GLY A 148 20.30 -12.75 -17.21
C GLY A 148 19.59 -12.82 -15.85
N LEU A 149 19.17 -11.68 -15.31
CA LEU A 149 18.43 -11.60 -14.05
C LEU A 149 17.08 -12.32 -14.12
N ALA A 150 16.34 -12.17 -15.22
CA ALA A 150 15.07 -12.86 -15.42
C ALA A 150 15.25 -14.38 -15.42
N ASN A 151 16.29 -14.91 -16.08
CA ASN A 151 16.55 -16.34 -16.12
C ASN A 151 16.88 -16.91 -14.72
N VAL A 152 17.69 -16.18 -13.94
CA VAL A 152 18.01 -16.56 -12.54
C VAL A 152 16.75 -16.55 -11.67
N ASN A 153 15.88 -15.57 -11.86
CA ASN A 153 14.64 -15.44 -11.08
C ASN A 153 13.63 -16.55 -11.41
N ILE A 154 13.46 -16.85 -12.71
CA ILE A 154 12.63 -17.98 -13.17
C ILE A 154 13.16 -19.30 -12.61
N ARG A 155 14.48 -19.54 -12.66
CA ARG A 155 15.08 -20.74 -12.05
C ARG A 155 14.81 -20.82 -10.55
N ARG A 156 14.84 -19.72 -9.80
CA ARG A 156 14.50 -19.73 -8.36
C ARG A 156 13.02 -20.00 -8.11
N ARG A 157 12.13 -19.50 -8.95
CA ARG A 157 10.68 -19.74 -8.84
C ARG A 157 10.28 -21.17 -9.14
N PHE A 158 10.89 -21.78 -10.17
CA PHE A 158 10.50 -23.11 -10.66
C PHE A 158 11.44 -24.24 -10.22
N GLY A 159 12.64 -23.92 -9.73
CA GLY A 159 13.60 -24.89 -9.22
C GLY A 159 13.55 -25.09 -7.70
N GLY A 160 12.53 -24.56 -7.03
CA GLY A 160 12.34 -24.66 -5.58
C GLY A 160 11.42 -25.79 -5.11
N GLU A 161 10.91 -26.64 -6.01
CA GLU A 161 9.94 -27.71 -5.71
C GLU A 161 10.54 -29.13 -5.69
N GLU A 162 11.83 -29.29 -5.41
CA GLU A 162 12.45 -30.62 -5.19
C GLU A 162 13.14 -30.75 -3.83
N GLN A 163 12.43 -30.45 -2.73
CA GLN A 163 12.77 -30.96 -1.40
C GLN A 163 11.55 -31.55 -0.70
#